data_AF-A0A0F8WC01-F1
#
_entry.id   AF-A0A0F8WC01-F1
#
_cell.length_a   1.000
_cell.length_b   1.000
_cell.length_c   1.000
_cell.angle_alpha   90.00
_cell.angle_beta   90.00
_cell.angle_gamma   90.00
#
_symmetry.space_group_name_H-M   'P 1'
#
loop_
_entity.id
_entity.type
_entity.pdbx_description
1 polymer ?
#
loop_
_entity_poly.entity_id
_entity_poly.type
_entity_poly.pdbx_seq_one_letter_code
_entity_poly.pdbx_strand_id
1 'polypeptide(L)'
;MDHKVDTPLASSAPNKTTEVSCPGAHSGFLDEIVGDSTPVLRSSSTLETGLVTETQRLKLLQHYRYHVAPWLDICDLKHAFGIAALQMAVHSERLLSVLLALSKICIYKRSRDFQMIHSDDFGGSHTPELPSDRQSLALHADFTETLLVRVFQELHYLVSDVSHAWRNINGSDYGPLQSLVDTAYGLDIDSAVYWMFFRLGKALANNTPIRIQLPSVTIPSLSLLCRTDDAPERVAHYTQALLWMCGKALIIGHRESIPPQRHQLTDTWLNVFEELNQWRHSRPQEFYPMVELNGEDPNLNPGSQFPLLLFTNGAAALCNQLYHTAMLLLLECKPRTTLLNNPHSPVLSSLWHAQRVCGIALNNDRRECWDPCLLASFLVAARYMTHESQQQEIVEGFDRIQEITGWGIGEYLTQLREEWSFLEGGSNELQEIG
;
A
#
# COMPACT_ATOMS: atom_id res chain seq x y z
N MET A 1 54.06 46.38 -34.19
CA MET A 1 52.61 46.58 -34.05
C MET A 1 52.11 45.59 -32.99
N ASP A 2 52.56 45.65 -31.73
CA ASP A 2 52.38 46.72 -30.70
C ASP A 2 50.90 46.88 -30.33
N HIS A 3 50.40 46.83 -29.09
CA HIS A 3 50.90 46.77 -27.70
C HIS A 3 49.80 46.08 -26.85
N LYS A 4 50.03 45.20 -25.85
CA LYS A 4 50.48 45.39 -24.45
C LYS A 4 49.79 46.51 -23.65
N VAL A 5 48.99 46.16 -22.64
CA VAL A 5 48.68 46.94 -21.41
C VAL A 5 48.30 45.91 -20.32
N ASP A 6 49.19 45.52 -19.42
CA ASP A 6 49.56 46.11 -18.11
C ASP A 6 48.53 45.90 -16.98
N THR A 7 48.98 45.15 -15.97
CA THR A 7 48.45 45.09 -14.60
C THR A 7 49.07 46.23 -13.76
N PRO A 8 48.49 46.64 -12.63
CA PRO A 8 49.16 46.31 -11.36
C PRO A 8 48.25 46.03 -10.14
N LEU A 9 48.91 45.47 -9.12
CA LEU A 9 48.44 44.98 -7.82
C LEU A 9 47.98 46.04 -6.79
N ALA A 10 47.14 45.61 -5.83
CA ALA A 10 47.26 45.83 -4.37
C ALA A 10 46.17 45.02 -3.64
N SER A 11 46.44 43.90 -2.95
CA SER A 11 46.85 43.72 -1.54
C SER A 11 45.88 44.21 -0.45
N SER A 12 45.37 43.25 0.35
CA SER A 12 45.27 43.22 1.83
C SER A 12 43.90 42.80 2.39
N ALA A 13 43.96 42.04 3.48
CA ALA A 13 42.94 41.14 4.02
C ALA A 13 42.04 41.79 5.12
N PRO A 14 41.40 41.05 6.06
CA PRO A 14 39.94 41.04 6.27
C PRO A 14 39.48 41.79 7.54
N ASN A 15 38.19 42.11 7.66
CA ASN A 15 37.54 42.55 8.91
C ASN A 15 36.11 41.97 8.97
N LYS A 16 35.84 41.05 9.89
CA LYS A 16 35.39 41.22 11.30
C LYS A 16 33.87 41.38 11.43
N THR A 17 33.34 40.46 12.23
CA THR A 17 32.01 40.30 12.80
C THR A 17 31.46 41.57 13.46
N THR A 18 30.15 41.77 13.32
CA THR A 18 29.36 42.55 14.27
C THR A 18 27.98 41.93 14.41
N GLU A 19 27.74 41.37 15.60
CA GLU A 19 26.43 41.02 16.14
C GLU A 19 25.59 42.29 16.28
N VAL A 20 24.30 42.20 15.94
CA VAL A 20 23.31 43.25 16.24
C VAL A 20 22.38 42.70 17.32
N SER A 21 22.54 43.26 18.52
CA SER A 21 21.64 43.15 19.65
C SER A 21 20.73 44.38 19.67
N CYS A 22 19.46 44.22 20.03
CA CYS A 22 18.57 45.31 20.44
C CYS A 22 17.48 44.81 21.42
N PRO A 23 16.93 45.69 22.27
CA PRO A 23 16.78 45.45 23.71
C PRO A 23 15.32 45.27 24.18
N GLY A 24 15.16 44.89 25.45
CA GLY A 24 13.88 44.58 26.08
C GLY A 24 13.14 45.72 26.79
N ALA A 25 12.05 45.27 27.43
CA ALA A 25 11.14 45.89 28.41
C ALA A 25 9.93 46.68 27.86
N HIS A 26 8.72 46.14 28.06
CA HIS A 26 7.80 46.63 29.11
C HIS A 26 6.63 45.65 29.35
N SER A 27 6.37 45.42 30.63
CA SER A 27 5.26 44.67 31.22
C SER A 27 3.93 45.41 31.11
N GLY A 28 2.83 44.67 30.87
CA GLY A 28 1.46 45.18 31.01
C GLY A 28 0.43 44.06 30.89
N PHE A 29 -0.04 43.59 32.03
CA PHE A 29 -1.20 42.72 32.27
C PHE A 29 -2.41 43.07 31.38
N LEU A 30 -3.12 42.06 30.88
CA LEU A 30 -4.57 41.90 31.00
C LEU A 30 -4.95 40.42 30.79
N ASP A 31 -5.82 39.96 31.69
CA ASP A 31 -6.22 38.59 32.01
C ASP A 31 -7.05 37.84 30.95
N GLU A 32 -7.01 36.51 31.12
CA GLU A 32 -8.09 35.52 30.94
C GLU A 32 -8.97 35.56 29.67
N ILE A 33 -8.82 34.53 28.82
CA ILE A 33 -9.85 33.48 28.63
C ILE A 33 -9.11 32.16 28.27
N VAL A 34 -9.00 31.26 29.25
CA VAL A 34 -8.61 29.85 29.03
C VAL A 34 -9.86 29.08 28.61
N GLY A 35 -9.89 28.65 27.35
CA GLY A 35 -10.84 27.67 26.84
C GLY A 35 -10.08 26.42 26.40
N ASP A 36 -9.45 25.72 27.35
CA ASP A 36 -8.83 24.42 27.11
C ASP A 36 -9.94 23.36 26.98
N SER A 37 -10.26 22.98 25.74
CA SER A 37 -11.11 21.83 25.44
C SER A 37 -10.26 20.75 24.78
N THR A 38 -9.26 20.28 25.52
CA THR A 38 -8.66 18.96 25.28
C THR A 38 -9.68 17.89 25.70
N PRO A 39 -10.05 16.93 24.83
CA PRO A 39 -10.99 15.88 25.20
C PRO A 39 -10.26 14.89 26.12
N VAL A 40 -10.42 15.08 27.43
CA VAL A 40 -9.98 14.12 28.44
C VAL A 40 -10.95 12.94 28.42
N LEU A 41 -10.42 11.73 28.22
CA LEU A 41 -11.17 10.47 28.33
C LEU A 41 -11.86 10.43 29.70
N ARG A 42 -13.20 10.48 29.74
CA ARG A 42 -13.95 10.50 31.00
C ARG A 42 -13.83 9.15 31.72
N SER A 43 -13.15 9.15 32.87
CA SER A 43 -13.13 8.05 33.82
C SER A 43 -14.50 7.87 34.46
N SER A 44 -15.19 6.76 34.18
CA SER A 44 -16.39 6.34 34.90
C SER A 44 -16.06 5.09 35.71
N SER A 45 -16.05 5.21 37.03
CA SER A 45 -15.77 4.11 37.96
C SER A 45 -17.00 3.21 38.20
N THR A 46 -16.72 1.91 38.40
CA THR A 46 -17.58 0.79 38.87
C THR A 46 -18.47 0.16 37.78
N LEU A 47 -18.31 -1.10 37.37
CA LEU A 47 -18.35 -2.37 38.12
C LEU A 47 -17.60 -3.49 37.34
N GLU A 48 -17.04 -4.46 38.07
CA GLU A 48 -16.27 -5.59 37.54
C GLU A 48 -17.14 -6.59 36.76
N THR A 49 -17.08 -6.52 35.42
CA THR A 49 -17.30 -7.66 34.51
C THR A 49 -16.62 -7.38 33.16
N GLY A 50 -15.55 -8.11 32.84
CA GLY A 50 -15.05 -8.31 31.47
C GLY A 50 -14.48 -7.12 30.69
N LEU A 51 -14.31 -5.94 31.27
CA LEU A 51 -13.76 -4.77 30.58
C LEU A 51 -12.24 -4.88 30.40
N VAL A 52 -11.77 -4.76 29.15
CA VAL A 52 -10.39 -4.40 28.82
C VAL A 52 -9.97 -3.25 29.73
N THR A 53 -8.93 -3.44 30.54
CA THR A 53 -8.52 -2.43 31.53
C THR A 53 -8.18 -1.11 30.82
N GLU A 54 -8.37 0.04 31.45
CA GLU A 54 -8.04 1.35 30.82
C GLU A 54 -6.58 1.38 30.32
N THR A 55 -5.68 0.74 31.05
CA THR A 55 -4.27 0.51 30.65
C THR A 55 -4.17 -0.30 29.35
N GLN A 56 -4.93 -1.38 29.20
CA GLN A 56 -4.95 -2.17 27.97
C GLN A 56 -5.55 -1.37 26.79
N ARG A 57 -6.62 -0.59 27.02
CA ARG A 57 -7.18 0.30 25.98
C ARG A 57 -6.14 1.30 25.50
N LEU A 58 -5.39 1.92 26.41
CA LEU A 58 -4.31 2.85 26.08
C LEU A 58 -3.18 2.18 25.29
N LYS A 59 -2.70 1.01 25.73
CA LYS A 59 -1.67 0.22 24.99
C LYS A 59 -2.12 -0.09 23.57
N LEU A 60 -3.39 -0.48 23.38
CA LEU A 60 -3.95 -0.80 22.07
C LEU A 60 -4.14 0.44 21.17
N LEU A 61 -4.57 1.58 21.73
CA LEU A 61 -4.64 2.85 21.01
C LEU A 61 -3.27 3.32 20.55
N GLN A 62 -2.28 3.25 21.45
CA GLN A 62 -0.90 3.58 21.14
C GLN A 62 -0.37 2.69 20.01
N HIS A 63 -0.55 1.37 20.12
CA HIS A 63 -0.13 0.45 19.08
C HIS A 63 -0.85 0.72 17.74
N TYR A 64 -2.15 1.02 17.76
CA TYR A 64 -2.88 1.38 16.56
C TYR A 64 -2.26 2.61 15.88
N ARG A 65 -2.09 3.70 16.62
CA ARG A 65 -1.61 4.97 16.05
C ARG A 65 -0.22 4.86 15.44
N TYR A 66 0.70 4.15 16.11
CA TYR A 66 2.12 4.12 15.73
C TYR A 66 2.51 2.92 14.86
N HIS A 67 1.67 1.88 14.80
CA HIS A 67 2.03 0.68 14.04
C HIS A 67 0.94 0.11 13.14
N VAL A 68 -0.33 0.50 13.29
CA VAL A 68 -1.42 0.05 12.41
C VAL A 68 -1.80 1.13 11.40
N ALA A 69 -2.13 2.32 11.86
CA ALA A 69 -2.50 3.44 11.00
C ALA A 69 -1.46 3.76 9.91
N PRO A 70 -0.12 3.74 10.16
CA PRO A 70 0.85 4.12 9.14
C PRO A 70 0.78 3.31 7.84
N TRP A 71 0.52 2.01 7.91
CA TRP A 71 0.40 1.20 6.69
C TRP A 71 -1.00 1.30 6.04
N LEU A 72 -2.04 1.62 6.80
CA LEU A 72 -3.34 1.98 6.24
C LEU A 72 -3.25 3.29 5.44
N ASP A 73 -2.55 4.26 5.99
CA ASP A 73 -2.31 5.60 5.44
C ASP A 73 -1.12 5.66 4.47
N ILE A 74 -0.59 4.52 4.00
CA ILE A 74 0.61 4.49 3.12
C ILE A 74 0.48 5.38 1.86
N CYS A 75 -0.76 5.62 1.40
CA CYS A 75 -1.09 6.45 0.23
C CYS A 75 -1.61 7.85 0.59
N ASP A 76 -1.78 8.15 1.88
CA ASP A 76 -2.47 9.34 2.34
C ASP A 76 -1.63 10.08 3.40
N LEU A 77 -0.99 11.16 2.97
CA LEU A 77 -0.18 12.01 3.84
C LEU A 77 -1.03 12.84 4.82
N LYS A 78 -2.36 12.87 4.68
CA LYS A 78 -3.29 13.50 5.65
C LYS A 78 -3.73 12.54 6.76
N HIS A 79 -3.36 11.25 6.67
CA HIS A 79 -3.62 10.22 7.66
C HIS A 79 -5.11 10.03 7.99
N ALA A 80 -5.93 9.71 7.01
CA ALA A 80 -7.36 9.43 7.18
C ALA A 80 -7.63 8.38 8.29
N PHE A 81 -6.91 7.26 8.30
CA PHE A 81 -7.08 6.21 9.31
C PHE A 81 -6.38 6.54 10.65
N GLY A 82 -5.27 7.29 10.59
CA GLY A 82 -4.46 7.66 11.74
C GLY A 82 -4.91 8.91 12.48
N ILE A 83 -5.77 9.75 11.90
CA ILE A 83 -6.29 10.98 12.51
C ILE A 83 -7.81 10.98 12.47
N ALA A 84 -8.43 11.03 11.28
CA ALA A 84 -9.88 11.21 11.16
C ALA A 84 -10.65 10.03 11.77
N ALA A 85 -10.29 8.80 11.44
CA ALA A 85 -10.92 7.61 12.01
C ALA A 85 -10.75 7.51 13.53
N LEU A 86 -9.61 7.95 14.10
CA LEU A 86 -9.41 7.99 15.54
C LEU A 86 -10.26 9.06 16.22
N GLN A 87 -10.35 10.26 15.64
CA GLN A 87 -11.20 11.33 16.15
C GLN A 87 -12.68 10.92 16.17
N MET A 88 -13.12 10.17 15.16
CA MET A 88 -14.46 9.56 15.13
C MET A 88 -14.59 8.46 16.20
N ALA A 89 -13.59 7.59 16.35
CA ALA A 89 -13.61 6.49 17.30
C ALA A 89 -13.71 6.96 18.77
N VAL A 90 -13.12 8.10 19.13
CA VAL A 90 -13.23 8.66 20.49
C VAL A 90 -14.68 8.94 20.89
N HIS A 91 -15.56 9.16 19.91
CA HIS A 91 -16.98 9.45 20.13
C HIS A 91 -17.92 8.28 19.78
N SER A 92 -17.37 7.14 19.32
CA SER A 92 -18.13 5.94 18.98
C SER A 92 -17.49 4.69 19.58
N GLU A 93 -18.15 4.09 20.58
CA GLU A 93 -17.72 2.81 21.17
C GLU A 93 -17.69 1.68 20.13
N ARG A 94 -18.60 1.70 19.15
CA ARG A 94 -18.63 0.70 18.08
C ARG A 94 -17.36 0.79 17.23
N LEU A 95 -17.03 1.98 16.74
CA LEU A 95 -15.84 2.19 15.93
C LEU A 95 -14.56 1.95 16.72
N LEU A 96 -14.51 2.41 17.98
CA LEU A 96 -13.39 2.17 18.88
C LEU A 96 -13.19 0.66 19.11
N SER A 97 -14.25 -0.11 19.32
CA SER A 97 -14.15 -1.56 19.56
C SER A 97 -13.46 -2.30 18.42
N VAL A 98 -13.84 -2.02 17.16
CA VAL A 98 -13.25 -2.70 15.99
C VAL A 98 -11.83 -2.23 15.70
N LEU A 99 -11.53 -0.96 15.97
CA LEU A 99 -10.18 -0.40 15.87
C LEU A 99 -9.23 -1.06 16.89
N LEU A 100 -9.67 -1.19 18.14
CA LEU A 100 -8.90 -1.88 19.19
C LEU A 100 -8.75 -3.37 18.89
N ALA A 101 -9.79 -4.01 18.34
CA ALA A 101 -9.70 -5.40 17.90
C ALA A 101 -8.65 -5.58 16.80
N LEU A 102 -8.64 -4.70 15.78
CA LEU A 102 -7.61 -4.70 14.73
C LEU A 102 -6.21 -4.51 15.32
N SER A 103 -6.06 -3.57 16.25
CA SER A 103 -4.78 -3.37 16.95
C SER A 103 -4.33 -4.62 17.70
N LYS A 104 -5.24 -5.27 18.43
CA LYS A 104 -4.97 -6.48 19.20
C LYS A 104 -4.54 -7.64 18.32
N ILE A 105 -5.22 -7.89 17.20
CA ILE A 105 -4.86 -9.00 16.30
C ILE A 105 -3.49 -8.77 15.63
N CYS A 106 -3.16 -7.53 15.26
CA CYS A 106 -1.84 -7.19 14.74
C CYS A 106 -0.71 -7.48 15.74
N ILE A 107 -0.91 -7.20 17.04
CA ILE A 107 0.06 -7.57 18.08
C ILE A 107 0.18 -9.09 18.17
N TYR A 108 -0.95 -9.78 18.30
CA TYR A 108 -0.98 -11.24 18.50
C TYR A 108 -0.28 -12.00 17.37
N LYS A 109 -0.55 -11.62 16.12
CA LYS A 109 0.05 -12.29 14.95
C LYS A 109 1.56 -12.14 14.89
N ARG A 110 2.05 -10.94 15.16
CA ARG A 110 3.49 -10.69 15.25
C ARG A 110 4.15 -11.48 16.38
N SER A 111 3.51 -11.56 17.55
CA SER A 111 4.08 -12.26 18.71
C SER A 111 4.03 -13.79 18.58
N ARG A 112 3.01 -14.35 17.92
CA ARG A 112 2.87 -15.80 17.75
C ARG A 112 3.93 -16.38 16.82
N ASP A 113 4.31 -15.63 15.78
CA ASP A 113 5.31 -16.08 14.80
C ASP A 113 6.74 -15.99 15.36
N PHE A 114 6.97 -15.27 16.46
CA PHE A 114 8.28 -15.09 17.12
C PHE A 114 8.62 -16.09 18.25
N GLN A 115 7.74 -17.07 18.54
CA GLN A 115 7.82 -18.07 19.63
C GLN A 115 7.79 -17.59 21.09
N MET A 116 7.36 -18.51 21.95
CA MET A 116 7.13 -18.46 23.41
C MET A 116 8.20 -17.76 24.24
N ILE A 117 8.18 -16.42 24.33
CA ILE A 117 8.95 -15.68 25.33
C ILE A 117 8.05 -14.56 25.90
N HIS A 118 7.63 -14.75 27.16
CA HIS A 118 6.79 -13.88 28.01
C HIS A 118 5.30 -13.70 27.63
N SER A 119 4.51 -14.78 27.81
CA SER A 119 3.04 -14.75 27.69
C SER A 119 2.32 -14.32 28.98
N ASP A 120 2.78 -13.29 29.68
CA ASP A 120 2.11 -12.81 30.92
C ASP A 120 1.52 -11.40 30.83
N ASP A 121 1.89 -10.55 29.85
CA ASP A 121 1.42 -9.15 29.82
C ASP A 121 0.13 -8.92 29.01
N PHE A 122 -0.32 -9.93 28.25
CA PHE A 122 -1.59 -9.93 27.50
C PHE A 122 -2.49 -11.12 27.86
N GLY A 123 -2.32 -11.68 29.07
CA GLY A 123 -3.13 -12.77 29.61
C GLY A 123 -4.64 -12.50 29.46
N GLY A 124 -5.26 -13.22 28.54
CA GLY A 124 -6.68 -13.13 28.25
C GLY A 124 -6.99 -13.74 26.88
N SER A 125 -7.36 -15.04 26.88
CA SER A 125 -7.84 -15.81 25.73
C SER A 125 -9.16 -15.31 25.11
N HIS A 126 -9.61 -14.11 25.50
CA HIS A 126 -10.78 -13.48 24.93
C HIS A 126 -10.35 -12.65 23.72
N THR A 127 -10.36 -13.26 22.53
CA THR A 127 -10.64 -12.50 21.31
C THR A 127 -11.94 -11.73 21.58
N PRO A 128 -11.97 -10.39 21.50
CA PRO A 128 -13.23 -9.66 21.54
C PRO A 128 -14.07 -10.24 20.41
N GLU A 129 -15.17 -10.91 20.73
CA GLU A 129 -16.15 -11.28 19.70
C GLU A 129 -16.58 -9.96 19.07
N LEU A 130 -16.17 -9.76 17.82
CA LEU A 130 -16.65 -8.63 17.03
C LEU A 130 -18.18 -8.73 17.04
N PRO A 131 -18.90 -7.64 17.39
CA PRO A 131 -20.35 -7.64 17.39
C PRO A 131 -20.83 -8.21 16.05
N SER A 132 -21.48 -9.36 16.10
CA SER A 132 -21.99 -10.07 14.92
C SER A 132 -23.27 -9.39 14.40
N ASP A 133 -23.27 -8.06 14.37
CA ASP A 133 -24.38 -7.27 13.87
C ASP A 133 -24.29 -7.21 12.34
N ARG A 134 -24.61 -8.34 11.71
CA ARG A 134 -24.96 -8.38 10.29
C ARG A 134 -26.30 -7.69 10.01
N GLN A 135 -27.07 -7.29 11.04
CA GLN A 135 -28.43 -6.77 10.87
C GLN A 135 -28.86 -5.60 11.78
N SER A 136 -28.02 -5.09 12.69
CA SER A 136 -28.35 -3.87 13.44
C SER A 136 -27.79 -2.64 12.72
N LEU A 137 -28.46 -2.25 11.63
CA LEU A 137 -28.40 -0.86 11.17
C LEU A 137 -29.09 -0.04 12.25
N ALA A 138 -28.32 0.44 13.22
CA ALA A 138 -28.80 1.46 14.13
C ALA A 138 -29.32 2.61 13.25
N LEU A 139 -30.62 2.91 13.36
CA LEU A 139 -31.35 3.90 12.56
C LEU A 139 -30.80 5.34 12.67
N HIS A 140 -29.65 5.53 13.34
CA HIS A 140 -29.00 6.79 13.66
C HIS A 140 -27.46 6.79 13.52
N ALA A 141 -26.82 5.69 13.10
CA ALA A 141 -25.37 5.71 12.88
C ALA A 141 -25.02 6.50 11.61
N ASP A 142 -23.97 7.32 11.68
CA ASP A 142 -23.46 8.03 10.50
C ASP A 142 -23.01 7.01 9.43
N PHE A 143 -23.23 7.35 8.17
CA PHE A 143 -22.90 6.47 7.04
C PHE A 143 -21.40 6.16 7.00
N THR A 144 -20.58 7.20 7.20
CA THR A 144 -19.12 7.13 7.32
C THR A 144 -18.67 6.18 8.42
N GLU A 145 -19.29 6.27 9.61
CA GLU A 145 -18.98 5.40 10.74
C GLU A 145 -19.26 3.93 10.40
N THR A 146 -20.39 3.65 9.74
CA THR A 146 -20.77 2.30 9.33
C THR A 146 -19.75 1.70 8.35
N LEU A 147 -19.29 2.50 7.39
CA LEU A 147 -18.26 2.10 6.43
C LEU A 147 -16.91 1.86 7.09
N LEU A 148 -16.51 2.73 8.02
CA LEU A 148 -15.29 2.56 8.81
C LEU A 148 -15.32 1.28 9.64
N VAL A 149 -16.44 1.00 10.30
CA VAL A 149 -16.59 -0.25 11.04
C VAL A 149 -16.42 -1.44 10.10
N ARG A 150 -17.01 -1.38 8.91
CA ARG A 150 -16.91 -2.48 7.94
C ARG A 150 -15.49 -2.69 7.44
N VAL A 151 -14.77 -1.63 7.06
CA VAL A 151 -13.39 -1.78 6.57
C VAL A 151 -12.47 -2.31 7.67
N PHE A 152 -12.62 -1.86 8.92
CA PHE A 152 -11.83 -2.39 10.04
C PHE A 152 -12.14 -3.86 10.34
N GLN A 153 -13.39 -4.30 10.18
CA GLN A 153 -13.76 -5.72 10.29
C GLN A 153 -13.12 -6.57 9.19
N GLU A 154 -13.11 -6.10 7.94
CA GLU A 154 -12.45 -6.79 6.83
C GLU A 154 -10.93 -6.83 7.01
N LEU A 155 -10.31 -5.74 7.47
CA LEU A 155 -8.88 -5.69 7.80
C LEU A 155 -8.55 -6.64 8.96
N HIS A 156 -9.39 -6.68 9.99
CA HIS A 156 -9.21 -7.62 11.10
C HIS A 156 -9.26 -9.07 10.60
N TYR A 157 -10.25 -9.41 9.77
CA TYR A 157 -10.36 -10.74 9.18
C TYR A 157 -9.16 -11.09 8.30
N LEU A 158 -8.69 -10.13 7.48
CA LEU A 158 -7.49 -10.27 6.65
C LEU A 158 -6.24 -10.55 7.51
N VAL A 159 -5.96 -9.72 8.51
CA VAL A 159 -4.79 -9.88 9.39
C VAL A 159 -4.89 -11.18 10.21
N SER A 160 -6.10 -11.62 10.56
CA SER A 160 -6.32 -12.86 11.30
C SER A 160 -5.89 -14.09 10.50
N ASP A 161 -6.09 -14.10 9.19
CA ASP A 161 -5.63 -15.16 8.28
C ASP A 161 -5.67 -14.65 6.84
N VAL A 162 -4.52 -14.23 6.33
CA VAL A 162 -4.43 -13.64 4.97
C VAL A 162 -4.81 -14.68 3.92
N SER A 163 -4.34 -15.93 4.07
CA SER A 163 -4.59 -17.01 3.12
C SER A 163 -6.08 -17.33 3.02
N HIS A 164 -6.77 -17.43 4.16
CA HIS A 164 -8.21 -17.68 4.19
C HIS A 164 -9.02 -16.46 3.72
N ALA A 165 -8.64 -15.25 4.13
CA ALA A 165 -9.34 -14.04 3.76
C ALA A 165 -9.28 -13.72 2.26
N TRP A 166 -8.14 -14.01 1.62
CA TRP A 166 -7.98 -13.89 0.16
C TRP A 166 -8.78 -14.93 -0.61
N ARG A 167 -8.86 -16.18 -0.15
CA ARG A 167 -9.67 -17.23 -0.78
C ARG A 167 -11.17 -17.03 -0.61
N ASN A 168 -11.60 -16.33 0.44
CA ASN A 168 -13.00 -15.99 0.66
C ASN A 168 -13.46 -14.82 -0.23
N ILE A 169 -13.40 -15.01 -1.55
CA ILE A 169 -13.72 -13.99 -2.56
C ILE A 169 -15.21 -13.58 -2.46
N ASN A 170 -16.09 -14.48 -2.01
CA ASN A 170 -17.54 -14.26 -1.84
C ASN A 170 -17.95 -13.68 -0.49
N GLY A 171 -17.04 -13.56 0.47
CA GLY A 171 -17.40 -13.23 1.86
C GLY A 171 -17.68 -11.75 2.12
N SER A 172 -17.21 -10.85 1.25
CA SER A 172 -17.31 -9.41 1.43
C SER A 172 -18.54 -8.83 0.74
N ASP A 173 -19.35 -8.09 1.49
CA ASP A 173 -20.45 -7.29 0.95
C ASP A 173 -19.91 -5.92 0.54
N TYR A 174 -19.84 -5.69 -0.78
CA TYR A 174 -19.40 -4.43 -1.38
C TYR A 174 -20.58 -3.48 -1.67
N GLY A 175 -21.82 -3.86 -1.37
CA GLY A 175 -23.01 -3.05 -1.63
C GLY A 175 -22.90 -1.61 -1.10
N PRO A 176 -22.45 -1.38 0.14
CA PRO A 176 -22.28 -0.03 0.67
C PRO A 176 -21.29 0.85 -0.13
N LEU A 177 -20.30 0.26 -0.79
CA LEU A 177 -19.30 1.01 -1.56
C LEU A 177 -19.86 1.64 -2.84
N GLN A 178 -21.01 1.17 -3.32
CA GLN A 178 -21.62 1.72 -4.52
C GLN A 178 -21.91 3.23 -4.39
N SER A 179 -22.23 3.67 -3.18
CA SER A 179 -22.47 5.09 -2.87
C SER A 179 -21.20 5.95 -2.82
N LEU A 180 -20.01 5.33 -2.67
CA LEU A 180 -18.71 6.00 -2.61
C LEU A 180 -18.03 6.11 -3.99
N VAL A 181 -18.59 5.50 -5.03
CA VAL A 181 -17.95 5.43 -6.36
C VAL A 181 -17.70 6.84 -6.92
N ASP A 182 -18.63 7.76 -6.70
CA ASP A 182 -18.53 9.14 -7.20
C ASP A 182 -17.58 10.01 -6.36
N THR A 183 -17.35 9.64 -5.09
CA THR A 183 -16.41 10.33 -4.18
C THR A 183 -15.05 9.66 -4.10
N ALA A 184 -14.81 8.60 -4.88
CA ALA A 184 -13.58 7.81 -4.84
C ALA A 184 -12.31 8.64 -5.11
N TYR A 185 -12.38 9.73 -5.89
CA TYR A 185 -11.26 10.65 -6.11
C TYR A 185 -11.22 11.81 -5.12
N GLY A 186 -11.97 11.75 -4.02
CA GLY A 186 -11.86 12.70 -2.91
C GLY A 186 -10.53 12.60 -2.16
N LEU A 187 -10.39 13.43 -1.14
CA LEU A 187 -9.25 13.42 -0.19
C LEU A 187 -9.74 13.28 1.26
N ASP A 188 -10.93 12.71 1.42
CA ASP A 188 -11.60 12.49 2.70
C ASP A 188 -11.51 11.02 3.12
N ILE A 189 -12.05 10.74 4.30
CA ILE A 189 -12.07 9.40 4.87
C ILE A 189 -12.88 8.42 4.01
N ASP A 190 -13.90 8.88 3.30
CA ASP A 190 -14.74 8.05 2.43
C ASP A 190 -13.96 7.54 1.22
N SER A 191 -13.21 8.41 0.55
CA SER A 191 -12.29 8.01 -0.52
C SER A 191 -11.23 7.02 -0.01
N ALA A 192 -10.65 7.28 1.17
CA ALA A 192 -9.67 6.40 1.78
C ALA A 192 -10.25 5.01 2.07
N VAL A 193 -11.47 4.93 2.59
CA VAL A 193 -12.19 3.67 2.82
C VAL A 193 -12.44 2.94 1.50
N TYR A 194 -12.95 3.64 0.48
CA TYR A 194 -13.21 3.05 -0.84
C TYR A 194 -11.97 2.36 -1.41
N TRP A 195 -10.83 3.05 -1.45
CA TRP A 195 -9.59 2.48 -1.98
C TRP A 195 -8.96 1.43 -1.06
N MET A 196 -9.22 1.47 0.25
CA MET A 196 -8.77 0.40 1.15
C MET A 196 -9.42 -0.95 0.81
N PHE A 197 -10.68 -0.97 0.38
CA PHE A 197 -11.30 -2.22 -0.07
C PHE A 197 -10.61 -2.82 -1.31
N PHE A 198 -10.18 -1.97 -2.26
CA PHE A 198 -9.34 -2.43 -3.38
C PHE A 198 -8.02 -2.98 -2.86
N ARG A 199 -7.39 -2.22 -1.94
CA ARG A 199 -6.09 -2.53 -1.35
C ARG A 199 -6.07 -3.74 -0.42
N LEU A 200 -7.22 -4.40 -0.16
CA LEU A 200 -7.25 -5.71 0.50
C LEU A 200 -6.56 -6.81 -0.32
N GLY A 201 -6.27 -6.58 -1.61
CA GLY A 201 -5.41 -7.44 -2.42
C GLY A 201 -6.04 -8.75 -2.90
N LYS A 202 -7.29 -9.05 -2.51
CA LYS A 202 -7.99 -10.32 -2.83
C LYS A 202 -8.02 -10.63 -4.33
N ALA A 203 -8.38 -9.65 -5.15
CA ALA A 203 -8.51 -9.82 -6.60
C ALA A 203 -7.14 -10.09 -7.25
N LEU A 204 -6.11 -9.34 -6.84
CA LEU A 204 -4.74 -9.50 -7.34
C LEU A 204 -4.14 -10.85 -6.96
N ALA A 205 -4.21 -11.24 -5.69
CA ALA A 205 -3.60 -12.46 -5.18
C ALA A 205 -4.12 -13.72 -5.89
N ASN A 206 -5.40 -13.70 -6.29
CA ASN A 206 -6.06 -14.85 -6.91
C ASN A 206 -6.20 -14.74 -8.44
N ASN A 207 -5.73 -13.64 -9.05
CA ASN A 207 -6.03 -13.29 -10.44
C ASN A 207 -7.53 -13.50 -10.76
N THR A 208 -8.38 -12.76 -10.06
CA THR A 208 -9.85 -12.84 -10.22
C THR A 208 -10.44 -11.47 -10.55
N PRO A 209 -11.65 -11.42 -11.16
CA PRO A 209 -12.31 -10.16 -11.45
C PRO A 209 -12.49 -9.32 -10.18
N ILE A 210 -12.19 -8.02 -10.29
CA ILE A 210 -12.53 -7.07 -9.24
C ILE A 210 -14.05 -7.00 -9.04
N ARG A 211 -14.47 -6.97 -7.78
CA ARG A 211 -15.89 -6.89 -7.39
C ARG A 211 -16.35 -5.49 -7.00
N ILE A 212 -15.40 -4.60 -6.76
CA ILE A 212 -15.66 -3.19 -6.50
C ILE A 212 -15.91 -2.51 -7.85
N GLN A 213 -17.00 -1.76 -7.95
CA GLN A 213 -17.28 -0.96 -9.12
C GLN A 213 -16.25 0.16 -9.21
N LEU A 214 -15.47 0.20 -10.29
CA LEU A 214 -14.53 1.29 -10.54
C LEU A 214 -15.29 2.60 -10.83
N PRO A 215 -14.75 3.76 -10.41
CA PRO A 215 -15.33 5.06 -10.74
C PRO A 215 -15.37 5.25 -12.26
N SER A 216 -16.56 5.65 -12.75
CA SER A 216 -16.78 6.00 -14.15
C SER A 216 -16.27 7.41 -14.49
N VAL A 217 -16.00 8.23 -13.46
CA VAL A 217 -15.47 9.58 -13.61
C VAL A 217 -14.09 9.51 -14.24
N THR A 218 -13.87 10.35 -15.25
CA THR A 218 -12.60 10.44 -15.95
C THR A 218 -11.54 10.94 -14.96
N ILE A 219 -10.43 10.21 -14.83
CA ILE A 219 -9.30 10.66 -14.03
C ILE A 219 -8.89 12.06 -14.53
N PRO A 220 -8.69 13.04 -13.65
CA PRO A 220 -8.05 14.30 -14.04
C PRO A 220 -6.76 14.00 -14.80
N SER A 221 -6.45 14.79 -15.84
CA SER A 221 -5.26 14.52 -16.65
C SER A 221 -4.02 14.34 -15.76
N LEU A 222 -3.28 13.25 -15.93
CA LEU A 222 -2.03 13.00 -15.19
C LEU A 222 -1.08 14.21 -15.30
N SER A 223 -1.03 14.84 -16.46
CA SER A 223 -0.24 16.06 -16.68
C SER A 223 -0.68 17.28 -15.84
N LEU A 224 -1.95 17.33 -15.41
CA LEU A 224 -2.44 18.35 -14.48
C LEU A 224 -2.14 17.93 -13.05
N LEU A 225 -2.39 16.65 -12.72
CA LEU A 225 -2.10 16.11 -11.38
C LEU A 225 -0.63 16.28 -11.01
N CYS A 226 0.33 16.12 -11.95
CA CYS A 226 1.76 16.26 -11.60
C CYS A 226 2.14 17.70 -11.25
N ARG A 227 1.31 18.67 -11.66
CA ARG A 227 1.51 20.10 -11.44
C ARG A 227 0.73 20.63 -10.24
N THR A 228 -0.06 19.80 -9.56
CA THR A 228 -0.67 20.18 -8.28
C THR A 228 0.45 20.55 -7.32
N ASP A 229 0.39 21.73 -6.69
CA ASP A 229 1.45 22.19 -5.78
C ASP A 229 1.47 21.40 -4.46
N ASP A 230 0.29 21.11 -3.91
CA ASP A 230 0.15 20.38 -2.65
C ASP A 230 0.63 18.92 -2.81
N ALA A 231 1.71 18.57 -2.11
CA ALA A 231 2.30 17.23 -2.19
C ALA A 231 1.37 16.11 -1.68
N PRO A 232 0.67 16.28 -0.53
CA PRO A 232 -0.36 15.32 -0.08
C PRO A 232 -1.42 15.03 -1.14
N GLU A 233 -2.05 16.06 -1.71
CA GLU A 233 -3.06 15.92 -2.77
C GLU A 233 -2.49 15.24 -4.02
N ARG A 234 -1.30 15.68 -4.46
CA ARG A 234 -0.63 15.10 -5.63
C ARG A 234 -0.35 13.61 -5.44
N VAL A 235 0.18 13.20 -4.28
CA VAL A 235 0.44 11.78 -3.96
C VAL A 235 -0.86 10.98 -3.96
N ALA A 236 -1.89 11.46 -3.25
CA ALA A 236 -3.18 10.77 -3.17
C ALA A 236 -3.79 10.55 -4.56
N HIS A 237 -3.92 11.59 -5.38
CA HIS A 237 -4.52 11.46 -6.72
C HIS A 237 -3.70 10.60 -7.68
N TYR A 238 -2.36 10.67 -7.62
CA TYR A 238 -1.51 9.78 -8.43
C TYR A 238 -1.67 8.31 -8.07
N THR A 239 -1.83 8.04 -6.77
CA THR A 239 -2.07 6.67 -6.29
C THR A 239 -3.46 6.18 -6.68
N GLN A 240 -4.51 6.99 -6.49
CA GLN A 240 -5.89 6.66 -6.88
C GLN A 240 -5.99 6.36 -8.39
N ALA A 241 -5.35 7.19 -9.22
CA ALA A 241 -5.28 6.97 -10.66
C ALA A 241 -4.66 5.60 -11.00
N LEU A 242 -3.56 5.24 -10.34
CA LEU A 242 -2.92 3.95 -10.58
C LEU A 242 -3.77 2.76 -10.10
N LEU A 243 -4.39 2.86 -8.92
CA LEU A 243 -5.30 1.82 -8.42
C LEU A 243 -6.45 1.59 -9.40
N TRP A 244 -6.98 2.66 -9.98
CA TRP A 244 -7.99 2.58 -11.05
C TRP A 244 -7.47 1.83 -12.29
N MET A 245 -6.29 2.20 -12.80
CA MET A 245 -5.67 1.53 -13.95
C MET A 245 -5.40 0.05 -13.69
N CYS A 246 -4.94 -0.28 -12.47
CA CYS A 246 -4.74 -1.67 -12.04
C CYS A 246 -6.07 -2.45 -12.02
N GLY A 247 -7.15 -1.82 -11.55
CA GLY A 247 -8.49 -2.37 -11.65
C GLY A 247 -8.93 -2.63 -13.10
N LYS A 248 -8.65 -1.71 -14.03
CA LYS A 248 -8.95 -1.92 -15.45
C LYS A 248 -8.17 -3.09 -16.04
N ALA A 249 -6.89 -3.23 -15.70
CA ALA A 249 -6.07 -4.37 -16.14
C ALA A 249 -6.67 -5.72 -15.70
N LEU A 250 -7.10 -5.83 -14.44
CA LEU A 250 -7.82 -7.00 -13.93
C LEU A 250 -9.13 -7.27 -14.69
N ILE A 251 -9.93 -6.23 -14.95
CA ILE A 251 -11.19 -6.38 -15.71
C ILE A 251 -10.91 -6.91 -17.12
N ILE A 252 -9.91 -6.38 -17.81
CA ILE A 252 -9.57 -6.79 -19.18
C ILE A 252 -9.12 -8.25 -19.23
N GLY A 253 -8.27 -8.68 -18.28
CA GLY A 253 -7.77 -10.05 -18.21
C GLY A 253 -8.86 -11.12 -18.09
N HIS A 254 -10.04 -10.77 -17.57
CA HIS A 254 -11.16 -11.68 -17.39
C HIS A 254 -12.34 -11.48 -18.35
N ARG A 255 -12.22 -10.59 -19.35
CA ARG A 255 -13.27 -10.45 -20.36
C ARG A 255 -13.15 -11.57 -21.39
N GLU A 256 -14.23 -12.35 -21.54
CA GLU A 256 -14.33 -13.32 -22.64
C GLU A 256 -14.49 -12.60 -23.99
N SER A 257 -13.67 -12.97 -24.96
CA SER A 257 -13.75 -12.43 -26.32
C SER A 257 -14.76 -13.22 -27.16
N ILE A 258 -15.96 -12.67 -27.37
CA ILE A 258 -16.85 -13.10 -28.48
C ILE A 258 -16.40 -12.34 -29.75
N PRO A 259 -16.45 -12.93 -30.97
CA PRO A 259 -15.89 -12.32 -32.19
C PRO A 259 -16.19 -10.83 -32.47
N PRO A 260 -17.41 -10.28 -32.29
CA PRO A 260 -17.69 -8.86 -32.54
C PRO A 260 -17.09 -7.91 -31.50
N GLN A 261 -16.62 -8.41 -30.36
CA GLN A 261 -16.07 -7.60 -29.25
C GLN A 261 -14.54 -7.57 -29.24
N ARG A 262 -13.86 -8.33 -30.12
CA ARG A 262 -12.39 -8.42 -30.18
C ARG A 262 -11.70 -7.09 -30.45
N HIS A 263 -12.24 -6.29 -31.36
CA HIS A 263 -11.71 -4.96 -31.67
C HIS A 263 -11.84 -4.04 -30.46
N GLN A 264 -13.01 -4.01 -29.81
CA GLN A 264 -13.24 -3.21 -28.60
C GLN A 264 -12.31 -3.62 -27.45
N LEU A 265 -12.06 -4.93 -27.27
CA LEU A 265 -11.11 -5.42 -26.27
C LEU A 265 -9.68 -4.99 -26.60
N THR A 266 -9.31 -4.99 -27.88
CA THR A 266 -8.00 -4.52 -28.33
C THR A 266 -7.80 -3.03 -28.07
N ASP A 267 -8.79 -2.21 -28.40
CA ASP A 267 -8.77 -0.77 -28.14
C ASP A 267 -8.74 -0.49 -26.64
N THR A 268 -9.53 -1.22 -25.86
CA THR A 268 -9.54 -1.09 -24.38
C THR A 268 -8.18 -1.47 -23.79
N TRP A 269 -7.55 -2.55 -24.27
CA TRP A 269 -6.22 -2.97 -23.87
C TRP A 269 -5.17 -1.90 -24.20
N LEU A 270 -5.19 -1.37 -25.43
CA LEU A 270 -4.29 -0.31 -25.88
C LEU A 270 -4.42 0.95 -25.02
N ASN A 271 -5.65 1.37 -24.74
CA ASN A 271 -5.91 2.53 -23.89
C ASN A 271 -5.31 2.37 -22.49
N VAL A 272 -5.51 1.22 -21.82
CA VAL A 272 -4.92 1.02 -20.47
C VAL A 272 -3.40 0.91 -20.52
N PHE A 273 -2.86 0.26 -21.56
CA PHE A 273 -1.41 0.21 -21.77
C PHE A 273 -0.82 1.62 -21.94
N GLU A 274 -1.47 2.50 -22.71
CA GLU A 274 -1.06 3.88 -22.90
C GLU A 274 -1.21 4.72 -21.62
N GLU A 275 -2.31 4.58 -20.88
CA GLU A 275 -2.53 5.24 -19.59
C GLU A 275 -1.45 4.86 -18.56
N LEU A 276 -1.10 3.57 -18.44
CA LEU A 276 -0.03 3.10 -17.56
C LEU A 276 1.33 3.65 -17.98
N ASN A 277 1.63 3.66 -19.27
CA ASN A 277 2.85 4.30 -19.78
C ASN A 277 2.85 5.79 -19.47
N GLN A 278 1.74 6.50 -19.67
CA GLN A 278 1.63 7.91 -19.34
C GLN A 278 1.85 8.16 -17.84
N TRP A 279 1.29 7.32 -16.98
CA TRP A 279 1.52 7.38 -15.53
C TRP A 279 2.99 7.25 -15.20
N ARG A 280 3.67 6.25 -15.78
CA ARG A 280 5.11 6.06 -15.57
C ARG A 280 5.90 7.28 -16.04
N HIS A 281 5.62 7.85 -17.22
CA HIS A 281 6.39 9.00 -17.73
C HIS A 281 6.07 10.32 -17.03
N SER A 282 4.85 10.48 -16.54
CA SER A 282 4.36 11.74 -15.94
C SER A 282 4.42 11.74 -14.42
N ARG A 283 4.93 10.69 -13.77
CA ARG A 283 4.97 10.60 -12.31
C ARG A 283 5.80 11.74 -11.71
N PRO A 284 5.34 12.38 -10.62
CA PRO A 284 6.07 13.46 -9.98
C PRO A 284 7.23 12.91 -9.15
N GLN A 285 8.07 13.80 -8.61
CA GLN A 285 9.32 13.46 -7.93
C GLN A 285 9.13 12.45 -6.79
N GLU A 286 7.97 12.46 -6.12
CA GLU A 286 7.65 11.58 -5.01
C GLU A 286 7.68 10.09 -5.40
N PHE A 287 7.42 9.78 -6.68
CA PHE A 287 7.31 8.41 -7.20
C PHE A 287 8.55 7.94 -7.97
N TYR A 288 9.61 8.73 -8.03
CA TYR A 288 10.88 8.26 -8.58
C TYR A 288 11.64 7.40 -7.57
N PRO A 289 12.31 6.33 -8.02
CA PRO A 289 13.27 5.66 -7.17
C PRO A 289 14.41 6.62 -6.82
N MET A 290 14.80 6.63 -5.55
CA MET A 290 16.02 7.30 -5.08
C MET A 290 17.27 6.53 -5.52
N VAL A 291 17.17 5.20 -5.58
CA VAL A 291 18.22 4.30 -6.06
C VAL A 291 17.59 3.29 -7.01
N GLU A 292 18.21 3.09 -8.16
CA GLU A 292 17.84 2.07 -9.14
C GLU A 292 19.12 1.42 -9.68
N LEU A 293 19.36 0.18 -9.28
CA LEU A 293 20.49 -0.62 -9.73
C LEU A 293 19.98 -1.91 -10.36
N ASN A 294 20.52 -2.26 -11.52
CA ASN A 294 20.19 -3.53 -12.17
C ASN A 294 20.85 -4.68 -11.37
N GLY A 295 20.19 -5.83 -11.28
CA GLY A 295 20.65 -7.00 -10.51
C GLY A 295 21.96 -7.66 -10.99
N GLU A 296 22.64 -7.04 -11.96
CA GLU A 296 23.89 -7.54 -12.56
C GLU A 296 25.14 -6.82 -12.03
N ASP A 297 25.03 -5.83 -11.14
CA ASP A 297 26.20 -5.22 -10.48
C ASP A 297 26.46 -5.86 -9.11
N PRO A 298 27.29 -6.92 -9.04
CA PRO A 298 27.53 -7.69 -7.82
C PRO A 298 28.22 -6.88 -6.72
N ASN A 299 28.79 -5.71 -7.03
CA ASN A 299 29.46 -4.89 -6.02
C ASN A 299 28.48 -4.08 -5.17
N LEU A 300 27.32 -3.73 -5.74
CA LEU A 300 26.35 -2.83 -5.11
C LEU A 300 25.11 -3.54 -4.57
N ASN A 301 24.81 -4.76 -5.04
CA ASN A 301 23.76 -5.62 -4.50
C ASN A 301 24.26 -7.08 -4.37
N PRO A 302 25.28 -7.35 -3.54
CA PRO A 302 25.92 -8.66 -3.49
C PRO A 302 24.93 -9.73 -3.03
N GLY A 303 24.82 -10.80 -3.82
CA GLY A 303 24.04 -11.99 -3.48
C GLY A 303 22.58 -11.98 -3.90
N SER A 304 22.05 -10.87 -4.44
CA SER A 304 20.68 -10.83 -4.98
C SER A 304 20.69 -10.79 -6.51
N GLN A 305 19.83 -11.61 -7.12
CA GLN A 305 19.61 -11.62 -8.57
C GLN A 305 18.51 -10.64 -9.03
N PHE A 306 17.91 -9.92 -8.08
CA PHE A 306 16.88 -8.93 -8.36
C PHE A 306 17.46 -7.51 -8.43
N PRO A 307 16.83 -6.61 -9.20
CA PRO A 307 17.21 -5.20 -9.19
C PRO A 307 16.94 -4.57 -7.82
N LEU A 308 17.82 -3.66 -7.40
CA LEU A 308 17.65 -2.87 -6.18
C LEU A 308 16.92 -1.57 -6.53
N LEU A 309 15.70 -1.41 -6.00
CA LEU A 309 14.89 -0.20 -6.13
C LEU A 309 14.54 0.33 -4.75
N LEU A 310 15.01 1.53 -4.41
CA LEU A 310 14.70 2.20 -3.16
C LEU A 310 13.89 3.46 -3.43
N PHE A 311 12.86 3.69 -2.62
CA PHE A 311 11.99 4.87 -2.71
C PHE A 311 12.06 5.70 -1.44
N THR A 312 11.70 6.98 -1.56
CA THR A 312 11.70 7.91 -0.43
C THR A 312 10.49 7.75 0.49
N ASN A 313 9.46 7.03 0.05
CA ASN A 313 8.20 6.85 0.79
C ASN A 313 7.45 5.57 0.35
N GLY A 314 6.53 5.11 1.19
CA GLY A 314 5.74 3.89 0.96
C GLY A 314 4.76 3.99 -0.22
N ALA A 315 4.15 5.16 -0.46
CA ALA A 315 3.26 5.36 -1.61
C ALA A 315 3.97 5.10 -2.93
N ALA A 316 5.22 5.56 -3.05
CA ALA A 316 6.06 5.35 -4.20
C ALA A 316 6.42 3.88 -4.42
N ALA A 317 6.76 3.15 -3.36
CA ALA A 317 7.01 1.71 -3.43
C ALA A 317 5.74 0.95 -3.88
N LEU A 318 4.61 1.19 -3.21
CA LEU A 318 3.30 0.62 -3.57
C LEU A 318 2.94 0.89 -5.02
N CYS A 319 3.00 2.14 -5.46
CA CYS A 319 2.57 2.50 -6.79
C CYS A 319 3.53 2.00 -7.88
N ASN A 320 4.85 2.06 -7.69
CA ASN A 320 5.74 1.50 -8.70
C ASN A 320 5.58 -0.02 -8.80
N GLN A 321 5.42 -0.72 -7.67
CA GLN A 321 5.15 -2.16 -7.69
C GLN A 321 3.83 -2.48 -8.39
N LEU A 322 2.75 -1.77 -8.06
CA LEU A 322 1.44 -1.93 -8.73
C LEU A 322 1.47 -1.58 -10.21
N TYR A 323 2.26 -0.60 -10.64
CA TYR A 323 2.47 -0.31 -12.06
C TYR A 323 3.05 -1.54 -12.78
N HIS A 324 4.12 -2.14 -12.22
CA HIS A 324 4.70 -3.33 -12.83
C HIS A 324 3.73 -4.52 -12.79
N THR A 325 2.96 -4.69 -11.72
CA THR A 325 1.91 -5.74 -11.65
C THR A 325 0.78 -5.52 -12.66
N ALA A 326 0.29 -4.29 -12.83
CA ALA A 326 -0.74 -4.00 -13.82
C ALA A 326 -0.24 -4.27 -15.25
N MET A 327 1.03 -3.95 -15.53
CA MET A 327 1.67 -4.27 -16.80
C MET A 327 1.81 -5.79 -17.00
N LEU A 328 2.17 -6.57 -15.97
CA LEU A 328 2.17 -8.04 -16.04
C LEU A 328 0.80 -8.59 -16.45
N LEU A 329 -0.25 -8.17 -15.75
CA LEU A 329 -1.63 -8.61 -16.02
C LEU A 329 -2.08 -8.25 -17.44
N LEU A 330 -1.70 -7.07 -17.94
CA LEU A 330 -1.99 -6.69 -19.32
C LEU A 330 -1.20 -7.53 -20.33
N LEU A 331 0.07 -7.80 -20.08
CA LEU A 331 0.91 -8.58 -21.00
C LEU A 331 0.41 -10.03 -21.12
N GLU A 332 -0.14 -10.61 -20.05
CA GLU A 332 -0.80 -11.94 -20.08
C GLU A 332 -1.98 -11.98 -21.06
N CYS A 333 -2.75 -10.89 -21.16
CA CYS A 333 -3.92 -10.79 -22.03
C CYS A 333 -3.68 -9.98 -23.32
N LYS A 334 -2.43 -9.77 -23.72
CA LYS A 334 -2.08 -8.98 -24.91
C LYS A 334 -2.74 -9.53 -26.18
N PRO A 335 -3.55 -8.73 -26.91
CA PRO A 335 -4.16 -9.16 -28.17
C PRO A 335 -3.08 -9.46 -29.22
N ARG A 336 -3.18 -10.61 -29.89
CA ARG A 336 -2.20 -11.06 -30.90
C ARG A 336 -2.05 -10.10 -32.08
N THR A 337 -3.08 -9.33 -32.39
CA THR A 337 -3.11 -8.36 -33.50
C THR A 337 -2.46 -7.03 -33.15
N THR A 338 -2.16 -6.78 -31.87
CA THR A 338 -1.59 -5.52 -31.43
C THR A 338 -0.09 -5.48 -31.72
N LEU A 339 0.28 -4.65 -32.71
CA LEU A 339 1.66 -4.32 -33.00
C LEU A 339 2.07 -3.10 -32.19
N LEU A 340 3.11 -3.25 -31.36
CA LEU A 340 3.64 -2.19 -30.52
C LEU A 340 4.98 -1.72 -31.07
N ASN A 341 5.23 -0.42 -30.94
CA ASN A 341 6.51 0.16 -31.31
C ASN A 341 7.61 -0.34 -30.38
N ASN A 342 8.82 -0.51 -30.92
CA ASN A 342 10.01 -0.97 -30.19
C ASN A 342 9.78 -2.32 -29.45
N PRO A 343 9.69 -3.45 -30.17
CA PRO A 343 9.41 -4.77 -29.58
C PRO A 343 10.48 -5.24 -28.58
N HIS A 344 11.68 -4.64 -28.61
CA HIS A 344 12.77 -4.94 -27.68
C HIS A 344 12.75 -4.08 -26.41
N SER A 345 11.74 -3.20 -26.24
CA SER A 345 11.58 -2.41 -25.03
C SER A 345 11.35 -3.32 -23.81
N PRO A 346 12.07 -3.13 -22.69
CA PRO A 346 11.85 -3.89 -21.46
C PRO A 346 10.41 -3.80 -20.92
N VAL A 347 9.69 -2.71 -21.22
CA VAL A 347 8.28 -2.50 -20.86
C VAL A 347 7.32 -3.53 -21.51
N LEU A 348 7.80 -4.27 -22.51
CA LEU A 348 7.04 -5.36 -23.14
C LEU A 348 7.43 -6.75 -22.62
N SER A 349 8.38 -6.83 -21.68
CA SER A 349 8.86 -8.08 -21.09
C SER A 349 8.18 -8.35 -19.75
N SER A 350 7.39 -9.43 -19.69
CA SER A 350 6.77 -9.86 -18.43
C SER A 350 7.83 -10.17 -17.37
N LEU A 351 8.91 -10.86 -17.73
CA LEU A 351 9.99 -11.17 -16.79
C LEU A 351 10.62 -9.89 -16.20
N TRP A 352 10.82 -8.85 -17.01
CA TRP A 352 11.35 -7.57 -16.52
C TRP A 352 10.43 -6.94 -15.47
N HIS A 353 9.11 -6.90 -15.72
CA HIS A 353 8.15 -6.39 -14.74
C HIS A 353 8.12 -7.25 -13.47
N ALA A 354 8.16 -8.58 -13.60
CA ALA A 354 8.18 -9.48 -12.45
C ALA A 354 9.43 -9.30 -11.58
N GLN A 355 10.62 -9.21 -12.19
CA GLN A 355 11.86 -8.95 -11.47
C GLN A 355 11.85 -7.58 -10.76
N ARG A 356 11.25 -6.56 -11.37
CA ARG A 356 11.06 -5.25 -10.71
C ARG A 356 10.16 -5.35 -9.50
N VAL A 357 9.03 -6.06 -9.58
CA VAL A 357 8.15 -6.29 -8.43
C VAL A 357 8.89 -7.02 -7.32
N CYS A 358 9.60 -8.11 -7.62
CA CYS A 358 10.39 -8.83 -6.63
C CYS A 358 11.50 -7.95 -6.03
N GLY A 359 12.20 -7.15 -6.84
CA GLY A 359 13.22 -6.22 -6.39
C GLY A 359 12.69 -5.15 -5.42
N ILE A 360 11.50 -4.59 -5.69
CA ILE A 360 10.85 -3.63 -4.77
C ILE A 360 10.46 -4.33 -3.47
N ALA A 361 9.81 -5.50 -3.56
CA ALA A 361 9.35 -6.26 -2.40
C ALA A 361 10.50 -6.71 -1.50
N LEU A 362 11.57 -7.24 -2.07
CA LEU A 362 12.71 -7.77 -1.30
C LEU A 362 13.48 -6.68 -0.55
N ASN A 363 13.47 -5.45 -1.07
CA ASN A 363 14.14 -4.31 -0.46
C ASN A 363 13.21 -3.45 0.43
N ASN A 364 11.98 -3.91 0.68
CA ASN A 364 11.03 -3.24 1.57
C ASN A 364 11.05 -3.88 2.97
N ASP A 365 11.83 -3.30 3.89
CA ASP A 365 12.16 -3.87 5.20
C ASP A 365 11.36 -3.27 6.37
N ARG A 366 10.50 -2.27 6.10
CA ARG A 366 9.71 -1.56 7.13
C ARG A 366 8.27 -2.03 7.14
N ARG A 367 7.73 -2.35 8.32
CA ARG A 367 6.32 -2.77 8.50
C ARG A 367 5.35 -1.74 7.94
N GLU A 368 5.58 -0.46 8.23
CA GLU A 368 4.73 0.66 7.81
C GLU A 368 4.68 0.84 6.29
N CYS A 369 5.62 0.24 5.55
CA CYS A 369 5.70 0.29 4.10
C CYS A 369 5.05 -0.94 3.43
N TRP A 370 4.40 -1.83 4.19
CA TRP A 370 3.71 -2.99 3.63
C TRP A 370 2.20 -2.77 3.52
N ASP A 371 1.64 -3.22 2.41
CA ASP A 371 0.22 -3.15 2.09
C ASP A 371 -0.23 -4.51 1.53
N PRO A 372 -1.50 -4.93 1.71
CA PRO A 372 -1.93 -6.23 1.18
C PRO A 372 -1.82 -6.32 -0.36
N CYS A 373 -1.95 -5.22 -1.10
CA CYS A 373 -1.66 -5.19 -2.53
C CYS A 373 -0.17 -5.37 -2.85
N LEU A 374 0.76 -4.90 -2.00
CA LEU A 374 2.19 -5.17 -2.14
C LEU A 374 2.47 -6.67 -1.96
N LEU A 375 1.89 -7.29 -0.93
CA LEU A 375 2.05 -8.73 -0.71
C LEU A 375 1.46 -9.56 -1.87
N ALA A 376 0.25 -9.19 -2.33
CA ALA A 376 -0.41 -9.85 -3.45
C ALA A 376 0.36 -9.69 -4.77
N SER A 377 0.89 -8.50 -5.06
CA SER A 377 1.70 -8.27 -6.26
C SER A 377 3.01 -9.03 -6.24
N PHE A 378 3.66 -9.15 -5.08
CA PHE A 378 4.86 -9.96 -4.93
C PHE A 378 4.58 -11.44 -5.24
N LEU A 379 3.45 -11.96 -4.76
CA LEU A 379 3.00 -13.32 -5.08
C LEU A 379 2.73 -13.50 -6.58
N VAL A 380 2.07 -12.55 -7.25
CA VAL A 380 1.84 -12.60 -8.70
C VAL A 380 3.16 -12.64 -9.47
N ALA A 381 4.12 -11.79 -9.12
CA ALA A 381 5.41 -11.74 -9.79
C ALA A 381 6.26 -12.98 -9.53
N ALA A 382 6.18 -13.57 -8.35
CA ALA A 382 6.96 -14.75 -7.99
C ALA A 382 6.71 -15.95 -8.92
N ARG A 383 5.49 -16.09 -9.45
CA ARG A 383 5.11 -17.16 -10.39
C ARG A 383 5.89 -17.14 -11.70
N TYR A 384 6.54 -16.02 -12.02
CA TYR A 384 7.36 -15.86 -13.22
C TYR A 384 8.82 -16.29 -13.04
N MET A 385 9.25 -16.63 -11.82
CA MET A 385 10.65 -17.02 -11.57
C MET A 385 10.86 -18.51 -11.80
N THR A 386 11.92 -18.82 -12.55
CA THR A 386 12.29 -20.19 -12.93
C THR A 386 13.66 -20.62 -12.40
N HIS A 387 14.46 -19.70 -11.87
CA HIS A 387 15.75 -20.01 -11.27
C HIS A 387 15.62 -20.27 -9.78
N GLU A 388 16.14 -21.42 -9.31
CA GLU A 388 16.09 -21.86 -7.91
C GLU A 388 16.61 -20.79 -6.93
N SER A 389 17.70 -20.11 -7.27
CA SER A 389 18.25 -19.01 -6.45
C SER A 389 17.29 -17.84 -6.27
N GLN A 390 16.61 -17.41 -7.33
CA GLN A 390 15.56 -16.38 -7.26
C GLN A 390 14.35 -16.85 -6.45
N GLN A 391 13.95 -18.11 -6.62
CA GLN A 391 12.84 -18.71 -5.87
C GLN A 391 13.15 -18.77 -4.37
N GLN A 392 14.40 -19.12 -4.01
CA GLN A 392 14.86 -19.12 -2.62
C GLN A 392 14.87 -17.71 -2.02
N GLU A 393 15.40 -16.71 -2.73
CA GLU A 393 15.34 -15.30 -2.28
C GLU A 393 13.88 -14.84 -2.07
N ILE A 394 12.96 -15.24 -2.94
CA ILE A 394 11.53 -14.92 -2.82
C ILE A 394 10.92 -15.53 -1.56
N VAL A 395 11.20 -16.81 -1.31
CA VAL A 395 10.74 -17.53 -0.12
C VAL A 395 11.21 -16.82 1.15
N GLU A 396 12.50 -16.53 1.24
CA GLU A 396 13.08 -15.81 2.38
C GLU A 396 12.48 -14.40 2.52
N GLY A 397 12.14 -13.77 1.38
CA GLY A 397 11.36 -12.55 1.31
C GLY A 397 10.01 -12.67 2.01
N PHE A 398 9.21 -13.69 1.67
CA PHE A 398 7.90 -13.91 2.30
C PHE A 398 8.01 -14.25 3.79
N ASP A 399 8.99 -15.05 4.19
CA ASP A 399 9.25 -15.36 5.59
C ASP A 399 9.55 -14.08 6.39
N ARG A 400 10.41 -13.20 5.85
CA ARG A 400 10.70 -11.89 6.44
C ARG A 400 9.46 -10.99 6.51
N ILE A 401 8.64 -10.97 5.45
CA ILE A 401 7.41 -10.17 5.45
C ILE A 401 6.45 -10.65 6.54
N GLN A 402 6.29 -11.97 6.69
CA GLN A 402 5.50 -12.56 7.76
C GLN A 402 6.06 -12.17 9.14
N GLU A 403 7.38 -12.18 9.33
CA GLU A 403 8.02 -11.77 10.59
C GLU A 403 7.70 -10.31 10.98
N ILE A 404 7.79 -9.38 10.03
CA ILE A 404 7.60 -7.94 10.33
C ILE A 404 6.12 -7.52 10.37
N THR A 405 5.24 -8.20 9.64
CA THR A 405 3.81 -7.83 9.51
C THR A 405 2.85 -8.75 10.27
N GLY A 406 3.23 -10.00 10.50
CA GLY A 406 2.35 -11.10 10.93
C GLY A 406 1.46 -11.67 9.81
N TRP A 407 1.71 -11.33 8.54
CA TRP A 407 0.89 -11.73 7.39
C TRP A 407 1.40 -13.03 6.77
N GLY A 408 0.91 -14.16 7.26
CA GLY A 408 1.23 -15.48 6.71
C GLY A 408 0.44 -15.83 5.45
N ILE A 409 1.15 -16.18 4.38
CA ILE A 409 0.57 -16.66 3.10
C ILE A 409 0.90 -18.13 2.82
N GLY A 410 1.06 -18.94 3.87
CA GLY A 410 1.62 -20.29 3.78
C GLY A 410 0.99 -21.20 2.72
N GLU A 411 -0.34 -21.14 2.54
CA GLU A 411 -0.99 -21.95 1.50
C GLU A 411 -0.65 -21.51 0.07
N TYR A 412 -0.54 -20.20 -0.16
CA TYR A 412 -0.09 -19.67 -1.45
C TYR A 412 1.38 -19.96 -1.69
N LEU A 413 2.23 -19.97 -0.66
CA LEU A 413 3.62 -20.39 -0.78
C LEU A 413 3.77 -21.88 -1.13
N THR A 414 2.95 -22.75 -0.54
CA THR A 414 2.93 -24.17 -0.90
C THR A 414 2.55 -24.34 -2.37
N GLN A 415 1.47 -23.69 -2.82
CA GLN A 415 1.06 -23.71 -4.23
C GLN A 415 2.15 -23.18 -5.17
N LEU A 416 2.81 -22.08 -4.79
CA LEU A 416 3.88 -21.49 -5.57
C LEU A 416 5.07 -22.45 -5.74
N ARG A 417 5.47 -23.16 -4.68
CA ARG A 417 6.54 -24.18 -4.74
C ARG A 417 6.17 -25.38 -5.60
N GLU A 418 4.91 -25.81 -5.52
CA GLU A 418 4.38 -26.87 -6.40
C GLU A 418 4.46 -26.42 -7.87
N GLU A 419 4.02 -25.20 -8.19
CA GLU A 419 4.10 -24.62 -9.53
C GLU A 419 5.54 -24.60 -10.08
N TRP A 420 6.52 -24.16 -9.28
CA TRP A 420 7.93 -24.17 -9.68
C TRP A 420 8.47 -25.58 -9.93
N SER A 421 8.09 -26.55 -9.09
CA SER A 421 8.52 -27.95 -9.24
C SER A 421 8.04 -28.57 -10.57
N PHE A 422 6.83 -28.23 -11.04
CA PHE A 422 6.32 -28.73 -12.32
C PHE A 422 7.08 -28.17 -13.53
N LEU A 423 7.58 -26.94 -13.45
CA LEU A 423 8.34 -26.31 -14.54
C LEU A 423 9.73 -26.94 -14.71
N GLU A 424 10.33 -27.39 -13.61
CA GLU A 424 11.60 -28.13 -13.61
C GLU A 424 11.43 -29.57 -14.14
N GLY A 425 10.32 -30.23 -13.81
CA GLY A 425 10.01 -31.58 -14.32
C GLY A 425 9.78 -31.62 -15.84
N GLY A 426 9.03 -30.65 -16.38
CA GLY A 426 8.72 -30.60 -17.82
C GLY A 426 9.92 -30.23 -18.71
N SER A 427 10.97 -29.62 -18.15
CA SER A 427 12.22 -29.33 -18.88
C SER A 427 13.16 -30.53 -18.94
N ASN A 428 13.10 -31.43 -17.95
CA ASN A 428 13.87 -32.68 -17.93
C ASN A 428 13.27 -33.78 -18.83
N GLU A 429 11.94 -33.89 -18.93
CA GLU A 429 11.29 -34.87 -19.83
C GLU A 429 11.56 -34.62 -21.32
N LEU A 430 11.83 -33.36 -21.72
CA LEU A 430 12.20 -33.02 -23.10
C LEU A 430 13.67 -33.32 -23.43
N GLN A 431 14.54 -33.51 -22.42
CA GLN A 431 15.93 -33.92 -22.62
C GLN A 431 16.09 -35.44 -22.73
N GLU A 432 15.16 -36.24 -22.21
CA GLU A 432 15.22 -37.71 -22.32
C GLU A 432 14.67 -38.27 -23.65
N ILE A 433 14.11 -37.42 -24.52
CA ILE A 433 13.59 -37.80 -25.85
C ILE A 433 14.54 -37.35 -26.98
N GLY A 434 15.74 -36.87 -26.65
CA GLY A 434 16.76 -36.38 -27.59
C GLY A 434 17.75 -37.42 -28.08
#